data_AF-A0A1W9LGG4-F1
#
_entry.id   AF-A0A1W9LGG4-F1
#
_cell.length_a   1.000
_cell.length_b   1.000
_cell.length_c   1.000
_cell.angle_alpha   90.00
_cell.angle_beta   90.00
_cell.angle_gamma   90.00
#
_symmetry.space_group_name_H-M   'P 1'
#
loop_
_entity.id
_entity.type
_entity.pdbx_description
1 polymer ?
#
loop_
_entity_poly.entity_id
_entity_poly.type
_entity_poly.pdbx_seq_one_letter_code
_entity_poly.pdbx_strand_id
1 'polypeptide(L)'
;PEKIGKVLSEKFSQPVSPEKPYPNIFLQIRIAGFIAGLGEIGYSKMFLTPEFGPRQRLAALITDLELEPDPIFAGGLCDKCMGCVKECNFGAIPHIRKGKVVKIKVAGREIEWADIDMNKCWVGFMWPKEEYNPFMVTDEDKTMCDKGGRGWDSKVTPLYVYARAFEGARGCIRACMIHLEQQGKLKNKFKEPFRKRKPWKL
;
A
#
# COMPACT_ATOMS: atom_id res chain seq x y z
N PRO A 1 -13.73 26.52 -15.90
CA PRO A 1 -12.80 25.88 -14.93
C PRO A 1 -11.54 25.26 -15.55
N GLU A 2 -10.38 25.52 -14.93
CA GLU A 2 -9.07 25.00 -15.39
C GLU A 2 -9.03 23.47 -15.34
N LYS A 3 -8.53 22.84 -16.42
CA LYS A 3 -8.39 21.39 -16.53
C LYS A 3 -7.01 20.97 -15.99
N ILE A 4 -6.89 20.89 -14.67
CA ILE A 4 -5.65 20.54 -13.96
C ILE A 4 -5.32 19.02 -13.95
N GLY A 5 -6.04 18.19 -14.71
CA GLY A 5 -5.78 16.75 -14.78
C GLY A 5 -6.45 16.05 -15.97
N LYS A 6 -6.13 14.76 -16.16
CA LYS A 6 -6.70 13.95 -17.25
C LYS A 6 -8.20 13.77 -17.06
N VAL A 7 -9.00 14.32 -17.98
CA VAL A 7 -10.45 14.10 -18.03
C VAL A 7 -10.69 12.65 -18.44
N LEU A 8 -11.22 11.82 -17.53
CA LEU A 8 -11.49 10.41 -17.82
C LEU A 8 -12.76 10.25 -18.68
N SER A 9 -13.78 11.05 -18.41
CA SER A 9 -14.92 11.31 -19.31
C SER A 9 -15.70 12.53 -18.82
N GLU A 10 -16.54 13.10 -19.67
CA GLU A 10 -17.44 14.21 -19.32
C GLU A 10 -18.53 13.83 -18.30
N LYS A 11 -18.78 12.52 -18.08
CA LYS A 11 -19.69 12.03 -17.04
C LYS A 11 -19.03 11.88 -15.67
N PHE A 12 -17.73 11.57 -15.63
CA PHE A 12 -17.01 11.25 -14.39
C PHE A 12 -16.15 12.41 -13.86
N SER A 13 -15.68 13.29 -14.74
CA SER A 13 -14.88 14.46 -14.36
C SER A 13 -15.72 15.71 -14.63
N GLN A 14 -16.57 16.12 -13.69
CA GLN A 14 -17.38 17.34 -13.79
C GLN A 14 -17.10 18.30 -12.64
N PRO A 15 -16.73 19.57 -12.88
CA PRO A 15 -16.39 20.52 -11.82
C PRO A 15 -17.53 20.62 -10.80
N VAL A 16 -17.18 20.77 -9.51
CA VAL A 16 -18.17 20.90 -8.43
C VAL A 16 -19.03 22.17 -8.61
N SER A 17 -18.48 23.21 -9.25
CA SER A 17 -19.20 24.39 -9.75
C SER A 17 -18.47 24.96 -10.97
N PRO A 18 -19.12 25.76 -11.85
CA PRO A 18 -18.52 26.25 -13.10
C PRO A 18 -17.18 26.99 -12.94
N GLU A 19 -16.97 27.58 -11.76
CA GLU A 19 -15.80 28.38 -11.38
C GLU A 19 -14.69 27.53 -10.78
N LYS A 20 -15.01 26.33 -10.27
CA LYS A 20 -14.07 25.43 -9.58
C LYS A 20 -13.46 24.40 -10.54
N PRO A 21 -12.20 23.97 -10.33
CA PRO A 21 -11.56 23.01 -11.22
C PRO A 21 -12.30 21.67 -11.29
N TYR A 22 -12.04 20.91 -12.35
CA TYR A 22 -12.56 19.55 -12.53
C TYR A 22 -12.15 18.63 -11.36
N PRO A 23 -13.04 17.76 -10.84
CA PRO A 23 -12.78 16.89 -9.71
C PRO A 23 -11.99 15.69 -10.20
N ASN A 24 -10.69 15.89 -10.33
CA ASN A 24 -9.74 14.79 -10.32
C ASN A 24 -8.75 14.97 -9.16
N ILE A 25 -9.19 15.66 -8.10
CA ILE A 25 -8.38 15.87 -6.89
C ILE A 25 -8.68 14.70 -5.93
N PHE A 26 -7.97 13.59 -6.14
CA PHE A 26 -7.91 12.54 -5.13
C PHE A 26 -6.92 12.96 -4.05
N LEU A 27 -7.38 13.00 -2.80
CA LEU A 27 -6.49 13.16 -1.66
C LEU A 27 -5.54 11.96 -1.60
N GLN A 28 -4.24 12.22 -1.66
CA GLN A 28 -3.25 11.21 -1.32
C GLN A 28 -3.30 11.01 0.19
N ILE A 29 -4.11 10.03 0.62
CA ILE A 29 -4.49 9.87 2.02
C ILE A 29 -3.32 9.60 2.97
N ARG A 30 -2.20 9.04 2.48
CA ARG A 30 -1.01 8.80 3.29
C ARG A 30 -0.20 10.08 3.48
N ILE A 31 -0.16 10.96 2.48
CA ILE A 31 0.41 12.29 2.60
C ILE A 31 -0.43 13.12 3.58
N ALA A 32 -1.77 13.05 3.46
CA ALA A 32 -2.68 13.70 4.42
C ALA A 32 -2.43 13.21 5.86
N GLY A 33 -2.30 11.89 6.07
CA GLY A 33 -1.97 11.33 7.38
C GLY A 33 -0.59 11.76 7.90
N PHE A 34 0.39 11.94 7.02
CA PHE A 34 1.74 12.40 7.39
C PHE A 34 1.72 13.85 7.87
N ILE A 35 1.08 14.75 7.12
CA ILE A 35 1.00 16.17 7.50
C ILE A 35 0.11 16.41 8.72
N ALA A 36 -0.86 15.52 8.97
CA ALA A 36 -1.68 15.52 10.18
C ALA A 36 -0.97 14.89 11.39
N GLY A 37 0.32 14.58 11.31
CA GLY A 37 1.10 14.10 12.46
C GLY A 37 0.77 12.67 12.91
N LEU A 38 -0.01 11.90 12.15
CA LEU A 38 -0.47 10.56 12.59
C LEU A 38 0.64 9.49 12.55
N GLY A 39 1.72 9.74 11.81
CA GLY A 39 2.77 8.75 11.58
C GLY A 39 3.68 9.13 10.41
N GLU A 40 4.31 8.12 9.81
CA GLU A 40 5.22 8.31 8.68
C GLU A 40 4.96 7.32 7.53
N ILE A 41 5.48 7.62 6.35
CA ILE A 41 5.41 6.74 5.19
C ILE A 41 6.66 5.87 5.17
N GLY A 42 6.50 4.56 5.36
CA GLY A 42 7.60 3.61 5.29
C GLY A 42 8.09 3.35 3.86
N TYR A 43 9.23 2.68 3.73
CA TYR A 43 9.85 2.39 2.43
C TYR A 43 8.93 1.62 1.45
N SER A 44 8.06 0.74 1.95
CA SER A 44 7.04 0.03 1.17
C SER A 44 5.84 0.90 0.75
N LYS A 45 5.92 2.21 0.96
CA LYS A 45 4.83 3.20 0.81
C LYS A 45 3.64 2.95 1.75
N MET A 46 3.70 1.98 2.66
CA MET A 46 2.69 1.82 3.70
C MET A 46 2.80 2.94 4.72
N PHE A 47 1.66 3.44 5.20
CA PHE A 47 1.63 4.38 6.31
C PHE A 47 1.88 3.62 7.61
N LEU A 48 2.75 4.13 8.46
CA LEU A 48 3.16 3.52 9.71
C LEU A 48 2.78 4.45 10.87
N THR A 49 1.99 3.95 11.82
CA THR A 49 1.68 4.66 13.06
C THR A 49 2.37 3.99 14.25
N PRO A 50 2.72 4.74 15.32
CA PRO A 50 3.27 4.15 16.54
C PRO A 50 2.31 3.17 17.22
N GLU A 51 1.01 3.38 17.05
CA GLU A 51 -0.01 2.52 17.65
C GLU A 51 -0.09 1.19 16.90
N PHE A 52 -0.36 1.22 15.60
CA PHE A 52 -0.80 0.05 14.84
C PHE A 52 0.22 -0.46 13.80
N GLY A 53 1.34 0.24 13.61
CA GLY A 53 2.28 -0.06 12.54
C GLY A 53 1.59 0.16 11.19
N PRO A 54 1.54 -0.82 10.28
CA PRO A 54 0.80 -0.74 9.02
C PRO A 54 -0.65 -1.27 9.08
N ARG A 55 -1.15 -1.72 10.24
CA ARG A 55 -2.45 -2.40 10.40
C ARG A 55 -3.64 -1.43 10.53
N GLN A 56 -3.74 -0.44 9.65
CA GLN A 56 -4.81 0.55 9.72
C GLN A 56 -5.26 1.01 8.34
N ARG A 57 -6.47 1.58 8.30
CA ARG A 57 -6.96 2.36 7.17
C ARG A 57 -7.06 3.81 7.61
N LEU A 58 -6.77 4.71 6.68
CA LEU A 58 -6.91 6.14 6.89
C LEU A 58 -8.17 6.62 6.19
N ALA A 59 -8.85 7.57 6.82
CA ALA A 59 -9.92 8.35 6.24
C ALA A 59 -9.61 9.83 6.50
N ALA A 60 -10.18 10.70 5.67
CA ALA A 60 -10.08 12.14 5.84
C ALA A 60 -11.49 12.72 5.83
N LEU A 61 -11.71 13.72 6.68
CA LEU A 61 -12.90 14.55 6.69
C LEU A 61 -12.46 15.94 6.27
N ILE A 62 -13.06 16.46 5.20
CA ILE A 62 -12.87 17.86 4.81
C ILE A 62 -13.91 18.67 5.56
N THR A 63 -13.47 19.70 6.27
CA THR A 63 -14.32 20.57 7.09
C THR A 63 -13.84 22.01 6.96
N ASP A 64 -14.74 22.96 7.15
CA ASP A 64 -14.48 24.40 7.27
C ASP A 64 -14.23 24.83 8.73
N LEU A 65 -14.42 23.91 9.68
CA LEU A 65 -14.09 24.14 11.08
C LEU A 65 -12.60 24.53 11.23
N GLU A 66 -12.36 25.66 11.88
CA GLU A 66 -11.01 26.11 12.26
C GLU A 66 -10.45 25.18 13.35
N LEU A 67 -9.31 24.54 13.05
CA LEU A 67 -8.64 23.58 13.93
C LEU A 67 -7.15 23.91 14.00
N GLU A 68 -6.59 23.87 15.21
CA GLU A 68 -5.14 23.95 15.40
C GLU A 68 -4.47 22.67 14.85
N PRO A 69 -3.46 22.79 13.98
CA PRO A 69 -2.81 21.63 13.38
C PRO A 69 -1.89 20.91 14.37
N ASP A 70 -1.97 19.58 14.38
CA ASP A 70 -1.03 18.76 15.14
C ASP A 70 0.41 18.84 14.58
N PRO A 71 1.43 18.72 15.43
CA PRO A 71 2.81 18.65 14.98
C PRO A 71 3.07 17.39 14.15
N ILE A 72 3.88 17.53 13.10
CA ILE A 72 4.29 16.39 12.27
C ILE A 72 5.11 15.40 13.11
N PHE A 73 4.69 14.13 13.10
CA PHE A 73 5.38 13.03 13.77
C PHE A 73 6.88 13.03 13.46
N ALA A 74 7.72 12.87 14.48
CA ALA A 74 9.17 12.96 14.35
C ALA A 74 9.77 11.88 13.42
N GLY A 75 9.07 10.74 13.29
CA GLY A 75 9.49 9.61 12.48
C GLY A 75 10.26 8.54 13.27
N GLY A 76 10.89 7.61 12.56
CA GLY A 76 11.77 6.59 13.13
C GLY A 76 11.18 5.19 13.30
N LEU A 77 10.00 4.93 12.72
CA LEU A 77 9.42 3.58 12.67
C LEU A 77 10.15 2.74 11.62
N CYS A 78 10.17 3.20 10.37
CA CYS A 78 10.86 2.56 9.25
C CYS A 78 12.37 2.82 9.34
N ASP A 79 13.12 1.75 9.57
CA ASP A 79 14.58 1.72 9.59
C ASP A 79 15.18 1.20 8.27
N LYS A 80 14.36 1.12 7.21
CA LYS A 80 14.75 0.61 5.89
C LYS A 80 15.36 -0.80 5.97
N CYS A 81 14.88 -1.67 6.85
CA CYS A 81 15.34 -3.07 7.00
C CYS A 81 15.18 -3.96 5.76
N MET A 82 14.46 -3.49 4.72
CA MET A 82 14.13 -4.24 3.50
C MET A 82 13.31 -5.53 3.72
N GLY A 83 12.75 -5.75 4.91
CA GLY A 83 11.86 -6.89 5.17
C GLY A 83 10.64 -6.91 4.24
N CYS A 84 10.08 -5.74 3.92
CA CYS A 84 9.00 -5.60 2.94
C CYS A 84 9.40 -5.99 1.52
N VAL A 85 10.65 -5.74 1.14
CA VAL A 85 11.21 -6.11 -0.17
C VAL A 85 11.44 -7.62 -0.22
N LYS A 86 12.11 -8.17 0.81
CA LYS A 86 12.46 -9.60 0.90
C LYS A 86 11.22 -10.51 0.85
N GLU A 87 10.15 -10.10 1.51
CA GLU A 87 8.93 -10.90 1.66
C GLU A 87 7.88 -10.63 0.55
N CYS A 88 8.17 -9.75 -0.42
CA CYS A 88 7.33 -9.57 -1.60
C CYS A 88 7.72 -10.61 -2.66
N ASN A 89 6.93 -11.68 -2.80
CA ASN A 89 7.28 -12.83 -3.63
C ASN A 89 7.28 -12.50 -5.14
N PHE A 90 6.55 -11.45 -5.51
CA PHE A 90 6.53 -10.89 -6.87
C PHE A 90 7.62 -9.84 -7.14
N GLY A 91 8.40 -9.43 -6.13
CA GLY A 91 9.47 -8.46 -6.31
C GLY A 91 8.98 -7.08 -6.80
N ALA A 92 7.74 -6.70 -6.43
CA ALA A 92 7.13 -5.44 -6.83
C ALA A 92 7.78 -4.22 -6.16
N ILE A 93 8.32 -4.39 -4.95
CA ILE A 93 9.01 -3.33 -4.22
C ILE A 93 10.50 -3.41 -4.56
N PRO A 94 11.10 -2.41 -5.24
CA PRO A 94 12.52 -2.45 -5.55
C PRO A 94 13.36 -2.34 -4.28
N HIS A 95 14.44 -3.12 -4.23
CA HIS A 95 15.45 -2.98 -3.17
C HIS A 95 16.09 -1.59 -3.22
N ILE A 96 16.38 -1.00 -2.05
CA ILE A 96 16.94 0.36 -1.95
C ILE A 96 18.22 0.59 -2.77
N ARG A 97 19.07 -0.45 -2.85
CA ARG A 97 20.29 -0.46 -3.69
C ARG A 97 20.04 -0.25 -5.18
N LYS A 98 18.81 -0.42 -5.68
CA LYS A 98 18.45 -0.16 -7.08
C LYS A 98 18.19 1.33 -7.35
N GLY A 99 18.13 2.19 -6.32
CA GLY A 99 17.91 3.63 -6.47
C GLY A 99 16.54 4.03 -7.02
N LYS A 100 15.62 3.07 -7.22
CA LYS A 100 14.26 3.33 -7.72
C LYS A 100 13.36 3.81 -6.58
N VAL A 101 13.38 5.11 -6.33
CA VAL A 101 12.61 5.76 -5.26
C VAL A 101 11.81 6.94 -5.80
N VAL A 102 10.68 7.21 -5.16
CA VAL A 102 9.93 8.44 -5.33
C VAL A 102 10.28 9.36 -4.18
N LYS A 103 10.67 10.59 -4.48
CA LYS A 103 10.99 11.65 -3.50
C LYS A 103 10.06 12.82 -3.68
N ILE A 104 9.51 13.33 -2.58
CA ILE A 104 8.71 14.55 -2.58
C ILE A 104 9.04 15.41 -1.35
N LYS A 105 8.83 16.72 -1.47
CA LYS A 105 8.89 17.68 -0.36
C LYS A 105 7.48 18.04 0.08
N VAL A 106 7.13 17.78 1.33
CA VAL A 106 5.81 18.07 1.89
C VAL A 106 5.98 18.68 3.28
N ALA A 107 5.29 19.80 3.53
CA ALA A 107 5.33 20.51 4.82
C ALA A 107 6.76 20.72 5.36
N GLY A 108 7.66 21.17 4.47
CA GLY A 108 9.07 21.43 4.80
C GLY A 108 9.96 20.18 4.95
N ARG A 109 9.42 18.96 4.89
CA ARG A 109 10.17 17.70 5.04
C ARG A 109 10.31 16.98 3.70
N GLU A 110 11.49 16.40 3.46
CA GLU A 110 11.69 15.45 2.37
C GLU A 110 11.28 14.05 2.85
N ILE A 111 10.41 13.39 2.07
CA ILE A 111 10.00 12.01 2.31
C ILE A 111 10.23 11.19 1.05
N GLU A 112 10.58 9.92 1.24
CA GLU A 112 10.88 9.01 0.14
C GLU A 112 10.37 7.59 0.40
N TRP A 113 10.02 6.89 -0.67
CA TRP A 113 9.63 5.48 -0.64
C TRP A 113 10.01 4.80 -1.95
N ALA A 114 9.94 3.47 -1.99
CA ALA A 114 10.26 2.68 -3.17
C ALA A 114 9.32 3.03 -4.35
N ASP A 115 9.86 3.14 -5.55
CA ASP A 115 9.05 3.23 -6.77
C ASP A 115 8.48 1.84 -7.11
N ILE A 116 7.33 1.53 -6.51
CA ILE A 116 6.70 0.21 -6.57
C ILE A 116 6.20 -0.06 -7.99
N ASP A 117 6.57 -1.21 -8.53
CA ASP A 117 6.02 -1.73 -9.77
C ASP A 117 4.56 -2.16 -9.53
N MET A 118 3.63 -1.25 -9.84
CA MET A 118 2.21 -1.44 -9.56
C MET A 118 1.61 -2.58 -10.36
N ASN A 119 2.16 -2.92 -11.54
CA ASN A 119 1.72 -4.07 -12.31
C ASN A 119 2.11 -5.37 -11.61
N LYS A 120 3.37 -5.51 -11.18
CA LYS A 120 3.79 -6.69 -10.38
C LYS A 120 3.05 -6.78 -9.06
N CYS A 121 2.80 -5.65 -8.40
CA CYS A 121 2.03 -5.60 -7.15
C CYS A 121 0.60 -6.09 -7.37
N TRP A 122 -0.06 -5.61 -8.43
CA TRP A 122 -1.40 -6.02 -8.81
C TRP A 122 -1.48 -7.51 -9.14
N VAL A 123 -0.55 -8.02 -9.96
CA VAL A 123 -0.50 -9.43 -10.32
C VAL A 123 -0.25 -10.31 -9.09
N GLY A 124 0.77 -10.01 -8.27
CA GLY A 124 1.05 -10.78 -7.06
C GLY A 124 -0.07 -10.72 -6.02
N PHE A 125 -0.75 -9.58 -5.91
CA PHE A 125 -1.93 -9.45 -5.06
C PHE A 125 -3.03 -10.42 -5.46
N MET A 126 -3.31 -10.58 -6.76
CA MET A 126 -4.42 -11.38 -7.29
C MET A 126 -4.08 -12.84 -7.57
N TRP A 127 -2.82 -13.15 -7.89
CA TRP A 127 -2.38 -14.49 -8.27
C TRP A 127 -0.87 -14.69 -8.05
N PRO A 128 -0.48 -15.06 -6.82
CA PRO A 128 0.90 -15.31 -6.48
C PRO A 128 1.49 -16.49 -7.27
N LYS A 129 2.81 -16.67 -7.19
CA LYS A 129 3.56 -17.77 -7.83
C LYS A 129 3.06 -19.12 -7.33
N GLU A 130 3.31 -20.16 -8.12
CA GLU A 130 2.93 -21.56 -7.83
C GLU A 130 3.32 -22.00 -6.42
N GLU A 131 4.53 -21.65 -5.95
CA GLU A 131 5.01 -21.91 -4.57
C GLU A 131 4.07 -21.41 -3.45
N TYR A 132 3.17 -20.47 -3.75
CA TYR A 132 2.28 -19.82 -2.79
C TYR A 132 0.82 -19.77 -3.26
N ASN A 133 0.48 -20.50 -4.33
CA ASN A 133 -0.85 -20.44 -4.93
C ASN A 133 -1.44 -21.85 -5.10
N PRO A 134 -2.33 -22.29 -4.18
CA PRO A 134 -2.88 -23.65 -4.23
C PRO A 134 -3.92 -23.85 -5.34
N PHE A 135 -4.22 -22.79 -6.10
CA PHE A 135 -5.20 -22.81 -7.17
C PHE A 135 -4.56 -22.95 -8.57
N MET A 136 -3.23 -23.02 -8.67
CA MET A 136 -2.50 -23.37 -9.90
C MET A 136 -2.42 -24.89 -10.05
N VAL A 137 -3.49 -25.51 -10.55
CA VAL A 137 -3.63 -26.97 -10.66
C VAL A 137 -3.54 -27.48 -12.10
N THR A 138 -3.61 -26.60 -13.09
CA THR A 138 -3.41 -26.92 -14.52
C THR A 138 -2.28 -26.07 -15.12
N ASP A 139 -1.70 -26.51 -16.24
CA ASP A 139 -0.71 -25.71 -16.96
C ASP A 139 -1.28 -24.37 -17.47
N GLU A 140 -2.58 -24.35 -17.79
CA GLU A 140 -3.26 -23.12 -18.15
C GLU A 140 -3.21 -22.09 -17.01
N ASP A 141 -3.41 -22.50 -15.75
CA ASP A 141 -3.36 -21.62 -14.58
C ASP A 141 -2.03 -20.91 -14.40
N LYS A 142 -0.94 -21.55 -14.83
CA LYS A 142 0.42 -21.02 -14.74
C LYS A 142 0.62 -19.84 -15.70
N THR A 143 -0.06 -19.87 -16.85
CA THR A 143 0.00 -18.82 -17.89
C THR A 143 -0.90 -17.61 -17.57
N MET A 144 -1.79 -17.73 -16.59
CA MET A 144 -2.79 -16.70 -16.32
C MET A 144 -2.20 -15.41 -15.73
N CYS A 145 -1.01 -15.50 -15.12
CA CYS A 145 -0.20 -14.36 -14.68
C CYS A 145 0.13 -13.42 -15.86
N ASP A 146 0.37 -14.01 -17.04
CA ASP A 146 0.76 -13.26 -18.25
C ASP A 146 -0.46 -12.64 -18.95
N LYS A 147 -1.67 -13.14 -18.69
CA LYS A 147 -2.94 -12.64 -19.27
C LYS A 147 -3.49 -11.41 -18.53
N GLY A 148 -2.64 -10.60 -17.90
CA GLY A 148 -3.03 -9.41 -17.13
C GLY A 148 -3.94 -9.71 -15.94
N GLY A 149 -3.96 -10.97 -15.53
CA GLY A 149 -4.85 -11.46 -14.52
C GLY A 149 -6.34 -11.36 -14.83
N ARG A 150 -6.75 -11.82 -16.01
CA ARG A 150 -8.16 -12.11 -16.32
C ARG A 150 -8.49 -13.60 -16.35
N GLY A 151 -7.48 -14.46 -16.18
CA GLY A 151 -7.65 -15.91 -16.15
C GLY A 151 -8.46 -16.45 -14.97
N TRP A 152 -8.65 -15.62 -13.96
CA TRP A 152 -9.09 -16.08 -12.66
C TRP A 152 -10.61 -16.20 -12.53
N ASP A 153 -11.40 -15.59 -13.42
CA ASP A 153 -12.87 -15.58 -13.35
C ASP A 153 -13.48 -16.99 -13.33
N SER A 154 -12.71 -18.01 -13.75
CA SER A 154 -13.10 -19.42 -13.75
C SER A 154 -12.92 -20.18 -12.43
N LYS A 155 -12.06 -19.73 -11.48
CA LYS A 155 -11.69 -20.56 -10.30
C LYS A 155 -12.03 -20.00 -8.92
N VAL A 156 -12.01 -18.68 -8.72
CA VAL A 156 -12.26 -18.07 -7.39
C VAL A 156 -13.09 -16.79 -7.50
N THR A 157 -14.40 -16.90 -7.64
CA THR A 157 -15.28 -15.75 -7.89
C THR A 157 -15.09 -14.57 -6.90
N PRO A 158 -15.09 -13.30 -7.37
CA PRO A 158 -15.13 -12.13 -6.51
C PRO A 158 -16.32 -12.14 -5.52
N LEU A 159 -16.06 -12.17 -4.20
CA LEU A 159 -17.06 -12.02 -3.14
C LEU A 159 -17.55 -10.57 -2.93
N TYR A 160 -16.74 -9.55 -3.24
CA TYR A 160 -17.13 -8.12 -3.09
C TYR A 160 -16.73 -7.28 -4.31
N VAL A 161 -15.49 -6.77 -4.35
CA VAL A 161 -14.96 -5.98 -5.48
C VAL A 161 -13.62 -6.55 -5.97
N TYR A 162 -12.90 -7.19 -5.06
CA TYR A 162 -11.70 -7.97 -5.25
C TYR A 162 -11.78 -9.11 -4.24
N ALA A 163 -11.55 -10.36 -4.62
CA ALA A 163 -11.66 -11.48 -3.66
C ALA A 163 -10.51 -12.45 -3.78
N ARG A 164 -9.29 -11.93 -3.83
CA ARG A 164 -8.17 -12.79 -4.22
C ARG A 164 -6.85 -12.35 -3.61
N ALA A 165 -6.87 -11.83 -2.37
CA ALA A 165 -5.69 -11.37 -1.64
C ALA A 165 -4.77 -12.53 -1.20
N PHE A 166 -4.39 -13.42 -2.12
CA PHE A 166 -3.64 -14.65 -1.84
C PHE A 166 -2.23 -14.36 -1.31
N GLU A 167 -1.50 -13.42 -1.93
CA GLU A 167 -0.25 -12.90 -1.36
C GLU A 167 -0.48 -11.74 -0.38
N GLY A 168 -1.74 -11.40 -0.12
CA GLY A 168 -2.22 -10.21 0.55
C GLY A 168 -1.25 -9.69 1.62
N ALA A 169 -0.51 -8.65 1.25
CA ALA A 169 0.35 -7.88 2.14
C ALA A 169 1.42 -8.66 2.92
N ARG A 170 1.98 -9.75 2.34
CA ARG A 170 3.08 -10.53 2.93
C ARG A 170 4.29 -9.66 3.29
N GLY A 171 4.77 -8.87 2.32
CA GLY A 171 5.87 -7.94 2.51
C GLY A 171 5.44 -6.62 3.14
N CYS A 172 4.59 -5.87 2.45
CA CYS A 172 4.32 -4.46 2.80
C CYS A 172 3.66 -4.26 4.17
N ILE A 173 2.80 -5.18 4.64
CA ILE A 173 2.14 -5.08 5.95
C ILE A 173 2.75 -6.07 6.93
N ARG A 174 2.66 -7.38 6.66
CA ARG A 174 3.00 -8.42 7.64
C ARG A 174 4.48 -8.37 8.04
N ALA A 175 5.40 -8.28 7.08
CA ALA A 175 6.82 -8.20 7.39
C ALA A 175 7.18 -6.92 8.16
N CYS A 176 6.65 -5.76 7.74
CA CYS A 176 6.85 -4.49 8.44
C CYS A 176 6.32 -4.54 9.87
N MET A 177 5.10 -5.01 10.06
CA MET A 177 4.46 -5.13 11.37
C MET A 177 5.24 -6.03 12.32
N ILE A 178 5.64 -7.23 11.87
CA ILE A 178 6.42 -8.17 12.67
C ILE A 178 7.74 -7.53 13.09
N HIS A 179 8.42 -6.87 12.16
CA HIS A 179 9.69 -6.19 12.43
C HIS A 179 9.52 -5.06 13.46
N LEU A 180 8.53 -4.18 13.28
CA LEU A 180 8.26 -3.08 14.22
C LEU A 180 7.91 -3.58 15.62
N GLU A 181 7.16 -4.68 15.72
CA GLU A 181 6.82 -5.31 16.99
C GLU A 181 8.03 -5.92 17.69
N GLN A 182 8.90 -6.62 16.94
CA GLN A 182 10.17 -7.17 17.44
C GLN A 182 11.13 -6.08 17.92
N GLN A 183 11.10 -4.91 17.29
CA GLN A 183 11.87 -3.74 17.70
C GLN A 183 11.23 -2.97 18.87
N GLY A 184 10.07 -3.41 19.37
CA GLY A 184 9.35 -2.75 20.45
C GLY A 184 8.76 -1.38 20.09
N LYS A 185 8.70 -1.03 18.79
CA LYS A 185 8.25 0.30 18.31
C LYS A 185 6.73 0.48 18.28
N LEU A 186 5.96 -0.61 18.44
CA LEU A 186 4.50 -0.55 18.42
C LEU A 186 3.92 -0.51 19.83
N LYS A 187 2.94 0.36 20.07
CA LYS A 187 2.17 0.39 21.32
C LYS A 187 1.14 -0.75 21.36
N ASN A 188 0.43 -0.98 20.25
CA ASN A 188 -0.46 -2.12 20.12
C ASN A 188 0.31 -3.36 19.65
N LYS A 189 0.38 -4.38 20.51
CA LYS A 189 1.11 -5.64 20.26
C LYS A 189 0.17 -6.83 20.35
N PHE A 190 0.49 -7.89 19.64
CA PHE A 190 -0.15 -9.18 19.88
C PHE A 190 0.33 -9.72 21.24
N LYS A 191 -0.55 -10.45 21.93
CA LYS A 191 -0.18 -11.18 23.16
C LYS A 191 0.93 -12.20 22.91
N GLU A 192 0.98 -12.71 21.68
CA GLU A 192 1.85 -13.78 21.21
C GLU A 192 2.45 -13.39 19.86
N PRO A 193 3.66 -13.85 19.50
CA PRO A 193 4.23 -13.54 18.19
C PRO A 193 3.28 -13.88 17.04
N PHE A 194 3.05 -12.91 16.14
CA PHE A 194 2.14 -13.07 15.01
C PHE A 194 2.51 -14.26 14.11
N ARG A 195 3.81 -14.48 13.86
CA ARG A 195 4.31 -15.69 13.19
C ARG A 195 4.94 -16.62 14.23
N LYS A 196 4.25 -17.73 14.54
CA LYS A 196 4.76 -18.80 15.42
C LYS A 196 5.50 -19.92 14.69
N ARG A 197 5.29 -20.02 13.38
CA ARG A 197 5.86 -21.07 12.52
C ARG A 197 6.39 -20.47 11.22
N LYS A 198 7.24 -21.21 10.52
CA LYS A 198 7.68 -20.84 9.17
C LYS A 198 6.44 -20.66 8.28
N PRO A 199 6.36 -19.58 7.46
CA PRO A 199 5.30 -19.43 6.49
C PRO A 199 5.23 -20.65 5.59
N TRP A 200 4.02 -21.10 5.29
CA TRP A 200 3.82 -22.21 4.37
C TRP A 200 4.31 -21.83 2.96
N LYS A 201 4.77 -22.86 2.27
CA LYS A 201 4.99 -22.94 0.83
C LYS A 201 4.35 -24.25 0.38
N LEU A 202 3.80 -24.25 -0.83
CA LEU A 202 3.35 -25.50 -1.47
C LEU A 202 4.54 -26.34 -1.89
#